data_AF-G9YI20-F1
#
_entry.id   AF-G9YI20-F1
#
_cell.length_a   1.000
_cell.length_b   1.000
_cell.length_c   1.000
_cell.angle_alpha   90.00
_cell.angle_beta   90.00
_cell.angle_gamma   90.00
#
_symmetry.space_group_name_H-M   'P 1'
#
loop_
_entity.id
_entity.type
_entity.pdbx_description
1 polymer ?
#
loop_
_entity_poly.entity_id
_entity_poly.type
_entity_poly.pdbx_seq_one_letter_code
_entity_poly.pdbx_strand_id
1 'polypeptide(L)' 'MLVEIPSKYSVSQIVGYLKGKSSLMIFDKHANLKYKYGNRHFWCRGYFVDAVGKNKKRIEEYIRT' A
#
# COMPACT_ATOMS: atom_id res chain seq x y z
N MET A 1 -1.39 -6.23 4.75
CA MET A 1 0.06 -6.06 4.43
C MET A 1 0.80 -5.92 5.74
N LEU A 2 1.91 -6.62 5.93
CA LEU A 2 2.79 -6.46 7.08
C LEU A 2 4.11 -5.86 6.60
N VAL A 3 4.52 -4.72 7.16
CA VAL A 3 5.69 -3.95 6.69
C VAL A 3 6.53 -3.55 7.89
N GLU A 4 7.84 -3.75 7.79
CA GLU A 4 8.82 -3.24 8.75
C GLU A 4 9.36 -1.91 8.26
N ILE A 5 9.17 -0.85 9.04
CA ILE A 5 9.56 0.52 8.67
C ILE A 5 10.64 1.00 9.65
N PRO A 6 11.84 1.34 9.16
CA PRO A 6 12.87 1.99 10.00
C PRO A 6 12.37 3.31 10.57
N SER A 7 12.71 3.62 11.82
CA SER A 7 12.25 4.83 12.53
C SER A 7 12.62 6.16 11.86
N LYS A 8 13.62 6.17 10.97
CA LYS A 8 13.99 7.33 10.15
C LYS A 8 12.93 7.75 9.12
N TYR A 9 12.02 6.86 8.76
CA TYR A 9 10.97 7.12 7.77
C TYR A 9 9.61 7.21 8.47
N SER A 10 8.80 8.19 8.09
CA SER A 10 7.44 8.24 8.57
C SER A 10 6.58 7.19 7.85
N VAL A 11 5.55 6.70 8.56
CA VAL A 11 4.57 5.77 7.97
C VAL A 11 3.88 6.41 6.75
N SER A 12 3.55 7.70 6.82
CA SER A 12 2.90 8.43 5.73
C SER A 12 3.77 8.50 4.47
N GLN A 13 5.09 8.67 4.62
CA GLN A 13 6.03 8.65 3.49
C GLN A 13 6.03 7.30 2.79
N ILE A 14 6.14 6.21 3.55
CA ILE A 14 6.19 4.86 2.99
C ILE A 14 4.86 4.49 2.31
N VAL A 15 3.73 4.77 2.95
CA VAL A 15 2.41 4.49 2.37
C VAL A 15 2.15 5.36 1.14
N GLY A 16 2.54 6.63 1.16
CA GLY A 16 2.45 7.52 0.01
C GLY A 16 3.27 7.01 -1.18
N TYR A 17 4.51 6.59 -0.93
CA TYR A 17 5.37 5.99 -1.94
C TYR A 17 4.76 4.72 -2.54
N LEU A 18 4.31 3.79 -1.69
CA LEU A 18 3.71 2.53 -2.11
C LEU A 18 2.45 2.76 -2.96
N LYS A 19 1.53 3.63 -2.52
CA LYS A 19 0.30 3.96 -3.26
C LYS A 19 0.62 4.65 -4.59
N GLY A 20 1.57 5.59 -4.61
CA GLY A 20 1.96 6.32 -5.82
C GLY A 20 2.61 5.42 -6.86
N LYS A 21 3.66 4.68 -6.48
CA LYS A 21 4.38 3.78 -7.40
C LYS A 21 3.52 2.65 -7.92
N SER A 22 2.73 2.02 -7.05
CA SER A 22 1.82 0.94 -7.49
C SER A 22 0.77 1.45 -8.47
N SER A 23 0.19 2.64 -8.25
CA SER A 23 -0.75 3.24 -9.21
C SER A 23 -0.12 3.38 -10.59
N LEU A 24 1.11 3.91 -10.66
CA LEU A 24 1.84 4.04 -11.93
C LEU A 24 2.07 2.68 -12.59
N MET A 25 2.57 1.69 -11.85
CA MET A 25 2.83 0.35 -12.38
C MET A 25 1.57 -0.35 -12.88
N ILE A 26 0.43 -0.17 -12.20
CA ILE A 26 -0.84 -0.76 -12.59
C ILE A 26 -1.38 -0.12 -13.88
N PHE A 27 -1.32 1.21 -13.99
CA PHE A 27 -1.77 1.89 -15.20
C PHE A 27 -0.86 1.63 -16.41
N ASP A 28 0.43 1.39 -16.17
CA ASP A 28 1.39 1.03 -17.22
C ASP A 28 1.15 -0.40 -17.72
N LYS A 29 0.98 -1.37 -16.82
CA LYS A 29 0.72 -2.78 -17.17
C LYS A 29 -0.69 -3.04 -17.71
N HIS A 30 -1.68 -2.27 -17.27
CA HIS A 30 -3.08 -2.47 -17.61
C HIS A 30 -3.69 -1.21 -18.21
N ALA A 31 -3.36 -0.93 -19.48
CA ALA A 31 -3.83 0.23 -20.23
C ALA A 31 -5.36 0.42 -20.20
N ASN A 32 -6.13 -0.67 -20.12
CA ASN A 32 -7.59 -0.64 -20.03
C ASN A 32 -8.10 0.05 -18.75
N LEU A 33 -7.36 -0.06 -17.63
CA LEU A 33 -7.72 0.62 -16.38
C LEU A 33 -7.52 2.13 -16.47
N LYS A 34 -6.63 2.61 -17.34
CA LYS A 34 -6.43 4.05 -17.57
C LYS A 34 -7.69 4.73 -18.10
N TYR A 35 -8.48 4.02 -18.92
CA TYR A 35 -9.75 4.52 -19.45
C TYR A 35 -10.87 4.48 -18.40
N LYS A 36 -10.93 3.43 -17.57
CA LYS A 36 -11.92 3.29 -16.50
C LYS A 36 -11.71 4.30 -15.36
N TYR A 37 -10.45 4.60 -15.05
CA TYR A 37 -10.06 5.54 -13.98
C TYR A 37 -9.43 6.79 -14.59
N GLY A 38 -10.16 7.50 -15.46
CA GLY A 38 -9.66 8.63 -16.27
C GLY A 38 -8.86 9.71 -15.53
N ASN A 39 -9.02 9.85 -14.20
CA ASN A 39 -8.24 10.75 -13.36
C ASN A 39 -6.96 10.13 -12.77
N ARG A 40 -6.57 8.91 -13.21
CA ARG A 40 -5.42 8.12 -12.73
C ARG A 40 -5.36 7.95 -11.21
N HIS A 41 -6.50 8.01 -10.53
CA HIS A 41 -6.61 7.69 -9.12
C HIS A 41 -7.00 6.23 -8.96
N PHE A 42 -6.02 5.40 -8.58
CA PHE A 42 -6.25 3.98 -8.33
C PHE A 42 -6.64 3.71 -6.87
N TRP A 43 -5.97 4.38 -5.93
CA TRP A 43 -6.22 4.22 -4.50
C TRP A 43 -7.10 5.33 -3.93
N CYS A 44 -7.83 5.03 -2.84
CA CYS A 44 -8.52 6.03 -2.04
C CYS A 44 -7.53 6.99 -1.35
N ARG A 45 -7.98 8.17 -0.92
CA ARG A 45 -7.10 9.19 -0.29
C ARG A 45 -6.52 8.70 1.05
N GLY A 46 -7.34 8.04 1.87
CA GLY A 46 -6.95 7.56 3.20
C GLY A 46 -6.11 6.28 3.19
N TYR A 47 -5.63 5.91 4.37
CA TYR A 47 -5.07 4.60 4.68
C TYR A 47 -5.25 4.32 6.18
N PHE A 48 -5.33 3.04 6.53
CA PHE A 48 -5.35 2.59 7.92
C PHE A 48 -4.01 1.93 8.25
N VAL A 49 -3.49 2.19 9.45
CA VAL A 49 -2.28 1.56 9.95
C VAL A 49 -2.43 1.28 11.44
N ASP A 50 -1.93 0.13 11.86
CA ASP A 50 -1.82 -0.24 13.26
C ASP A 50 -0.41 -0.77 13.55
N ALA A 51 0.09 -0.48 14.74
CA ALA A 51 1.43 -0.85 15.15
C ALA A 51 1.45 -2.30 15.64
N VAL A 52 2.21 -3.16 14.96
CA VAL A 52 2.31 -4.56 15.32
C VAL A 52 3.39 -4.75 16.39
N GLY A 53 2.97 -5.20 17.57
CA GLY A 53 3.87 -5.58 18.67
C GLY A 53 4.13 -7.09 18.73
N LYS A 54 3.92 -7.67 19.92
CA LYS A 54 4.28 -9.05 20.26
C LYS A 54 3.58 -10.14 19.42
N ASN A 55 2.45 -9.84 18.78
CA ASN A 55 1.64 -10.81 18.04
C ASN A 55 1.98 -10.94 16.54
N LYS A 56 3.17 -10.48 16.12
CA LYS A 56 3.60 -10.47 14.70
C LYS A 56 3.37 -11.79 13.97
N LYS A 57 3.73 -12.92 14.59
CA LYS A 57 3.61 -14.27 13.98
C LYS A 57 2.17 -14.64 13.63
N ARG A 58 1.23 -14.43 14.55
CA ARG A 58 -0.19 -14.72 14.32
C ARG A 58 -0.79 -13.81 13.23
N ILE A 59 -0.39 -12.54 13.22
CA ILE A 59 -0.83 -11.57 12.21
C ILE A 59 -0.28 -11.94 10.84
N GLU A 60 0.97 -12.40 10.77
CA GLU A 60 1.59 -12.86 9.51
C GLU A 60 0.90 -14.11 8.96
N GLU A 61 0.62 -15.11 9.81
CA GLU A 61 -0.14 -16.31 9.44
C GLU A 61 -1.55 -15.94 8.93
N TYR A 62 -2.24 -15.03 9.63
CA TYR A 62 -3.57 -14.56 9.23
C TYR A 62 -3.55 -13.84 7.87
N ILE A 63 -2.52 -13.04 7.58
CA ILE A 63 -2.43 -12.29 6.30
C ILE A 63 -2.07 -13.21 5.12
N ARG A 64 -1.37 -14.32 5.36
CA ARG A 64 -0.96 -15.27 4.31
C ARG A 64 -2.09 -16.19 3.85
N THR A 65 -3.11 -16.37 4.70
CA THR A 65 -4.29 -17.20 4.42
C THR A 65 -5.24 -16.43 3.50
#